data_AF-A0A7I7RRM3-F1
#
_entry.id   AF-A0A7I7RRM3-F1
#
_cell.length_a   1.000
_cell.length_b   1.000
_cell.length_c   1.000
_cell.angle_alpha   90.00
_cell.angle_beta   90.00
_cell.angle_gamma   90.00
#
_symmetry.space_group_name_H-M   'P 1'
#
loop_
_entity.id
_entity.type
_entity.pdbx_description
1 polymer ?
#
loop_
_entity_poly.entity_id
_entity_poly.type
_entity_poly.pdbx_seq_one_letter_code
_entity_poly.pdbx_strand_id
1 'polypeptide(L)'
;MAPGDLVRRYGKWITEAPTHCPRGHPLGPGAVLVGHVACKGHGIGHMLWFCRTCPPEEAPTYGPPLGEHCTAIWGPASKRISSAAPEPERPYVMPEPPDL
;
A
#
# COMPACT_ATOMS: atom_id res chain seq x y z
N MET A 1 -17.77 -11.20 11.45
CA MET A 1 -16.41 -10.64 11.35
C MET A 1 -16.04 -10.70 9.89
N ALA A 2 -15.90 -9.53 9.26
CA ALA A 2 -15.54 -9.40 7.86
C ALA A 2 -14.00 -9.48 7.70
N PRO A 3 -13.51 -9.91 6.53
CA PRO A 3 -12.10 -9.78 6.20
C PRO A 3 -11.64 -8.32 6.36
N GLY A 4 -10.55 -8.09 7.09
CA GLY A 4 -10.08 -6.73 7.36
C GLY A 4 -10.54 -6.12 8.68
N ASP A 5 -11.46 -6.77 9.42
CA ASP A 5 -11.84 -6.31 10.76
C ASP A 5 -10.64 -6.34 11.71
N LEU A 6 -10.54 -5.35 12.60
CA LEU A 6 -9.59 -5.38 13.71
C LEU A 6 -10.14 -6.25 14.83
N VAL A 7 -9.37 -7.27 15.21
CA VAL A 7 -9.75 -8.22 16.26
C VAL A 7 -8.65 -8.29 17.32
N ARG A 8 -9.04 -8.57 18.57
CA ARG A 8 -8.07 -8.83 19.65
C ARG A 8 -7.70 -10.30 19.68
N ARG A 9 -6.43 -10.61 19.40
CA ARG A 9 -5.84 -11.94 19.59
C ARG A 9 -4.52 -11.83 20.34
N TYR A 10 -4.31 -12.71 21.32
CA TYR A 10 -3.09 -12.72 22.15
C TYR A 10 -2.75 -11.34 22.78
N GLY A 11 -3.78 -10.59 23.17
CA GLY A 11 -3.64 -9.25 23.74
C GLY A 11 -3.30 -8.13 22.74
N LYS A 12 -3.15 -8.44 21.44
CA LYS A 12 -2.81 -7.48 20.38
C LYS A 12 -3.96 -7.30 19.41
N TRP A 13 -4.01 -6.14 18.77
CA TRP A 13 -4.89 -5.91 17.62
C TRP A 13 -4.25 -6.49 16.37
N ILE A 14 -5.01 -7.31 15.65
CA ILE A 14 -4.63 -7.86 14.36
C ILE A 14 -5.76 -7.64 13.36
N THR A 15 -5.41 -7.56 12.08
CA THR A 15 -6.39 -7.59 10.99
C THR A 15 -6.79 -9.04 10.72
N GLU A 16 -8.08 -9.37 10.85
CA GLU A 16 -8.57 -10.71 10.59
C GLU A 16 -8.46 -11.03 9.09
N ALA A 17 -7.73 -12.11 8.78
CA ALA A 17 -7.56 -12.58 7.42
C ALA A 17 -8.74 -13.47 7.00
N PRO A 18 -9.15 -13.44 5.72
CA PRO A 18 -10.13 -14.38 5.19
C PRO A 18 -9.58 -15.81 5.21
N THR A 19 -10.43 -16.77 5.58
CA THR A 19 -10.08 -18.20 5.51
C THR A 19 -10.38 -18.82 4.15
N HIS A 20 -11.22 -18.17 3.34
CA HIS A 20 -11.60 -18.61 2.00
C HIS A 20 -11.66 -17.42 1.05
N CYS A 21 -11.34 -17.64 -0.23
CA CYS A 21 -11.58 -16.64 -1.27
C CYS A 21 -13.08 -16.58 -1.64
N PRO A 22 -13.53 -15.57 -2.42
CA PRO A 22 -14.93 -15.48 -2.87
C PRO A 22 -15.43 -16.71 -3.63
N ARG A 23 -14.53 -17.44 -4.31
CA ARG A 23 -14.84 -18.72 -5.00
C ARG A 23 -14.77 -19.97 -4.09
N GLY A 24 -14.56 -19.80 -2.78
CA GLY A 24 -14.55 -20.89 -1.81
C GLY A 24 -13.25 -21.68 -1.64
N HIS A 25 -12.15 -21.32 -2.32
CA HIS A 25 -10.85 -21.98 -2.07
C HIS A 25 -10.29 -21.62 -0.69
N PRO A 26 -9.71 -22.56 0.05
CA PRO A 26 -9.09 -22.30 1.33
C PRO A 26 -7.84 -21.41 1.17
N LEU A 27 -7.74 -20.38 2.00
CA LEU A 27 -6.61 -19.48 2.07
C LEU A 27 -5.72 -19.88 3.26
N GLY A 28 -4.72 -20.71 2.95
CA GLY A 28 -3.74 -21.20 3.92
C GLY A 28 -2.30 -21.06 3.45
N PRO A 29 -1.34 -21.62 4.19
CA PRO A 29 0.07 -21.61 3.82
C PRO A 29 0.29 -22.06 2.37
N GLY A 30 1.02 -21.27 1.60
CA GLY A 30 1.31 -21.57 0.19
C GLY A 30 0.16 -21.37 -0.79
N ALA A 31 -1.08 -21.15 -0.33
CA ALA A 31 -2.27 -20.98 -1.17
C ALA A 31 -2.73 -19.51 -1.31
N VAL A 32 -2.15 -18.59 -0.52
CA VAL A 32 -2.47 -17.17 -0.54
C VAL A 32 -1.21 -16.32 -0.66
N LEU A 33 -1.26 -15.26 -1.48
CA LEU A 33 -0.30 -14.16 -1.45
C LEU A 33 -0.93 -12.99 -0.69
N VAL A 34 -0.19 -12.41 0.25
CA VAL A 34 -0.66 -11.28 1.06
C VAL A 34 0.10 -10.03 0.67
N GLY A 35 -0.62 -8.93 0.49
CA GLY A 35 -0.03 -7.64 0.16
C GLY A 35 -0.74 -6.47 0.85
N HIS A 36 -0.25 -5.27 0.56
CA HIS A 36 -0.86 -4.00 0.93
C HIS A 36 -0.93 -3.11 -0.28
N VAL A 37 -2.03 -2.37 -0.43
CA VAL A 37 -2.20 -1.39 -1.50
C VAL A 37 -2.63 -0.05 -0.91
N ALA A 38 -2.01 1.02 -1.40
CA ALA A 38 -2.42 2.37 -1.04
C ALA A 38 -3.83 2.66 -1.57
N CYS A 39 -4.63 3.36 -0.75
CA CYS A 39 -5.95 3.83 -1.12
C CYS A 39 -5.93 5.34 -1.25
N LYS A 40 -6.42 5.89 -2.36
CA LYS A 40 -6.53 7.35 -2.51
C LYS A 40 -7.54 7.97 -1.53
N GLY A 41 -8.54 7.22 -1.10
CA GLY A 41 -9.58 7.68 -0.17
C GLY A 41 -9.18 7.68 1.30
N HIS A 42 -8.13 6.94 1.68
CA HIS A 42 -7.76 6.73 3.09
C HIS A 42 -6.25 6.60 3.27
N GLY A 43 -5.67 7.28 4.28
CA GLY A 43 -4.22 7.32 4.51
C GLY A 43 -3.55 6.00 4.96
N ILE A 44 -4.32 4.94 5.19
CA ILE A 44 -3.88 3.66 5.76
C ILE A 44 -3.84 2.50 4.73
N GLY A 45 -4.43 2.68 3.54
CA GLY A 45 -4.49 1.63 2.51
C GLY A 45 -5.35 0.41 2.89
N HIS A 46 -5.31 -0.64 2.05
CA HIS A 46 -6.01 -1.90 2.28
C HIS A 46 -5.03 -3.06 2.23
N MET A 47 -5.22 -4.06 3.09
CA MET A 47 -4.60 -5.36 2.89
C MET A 47 -5.31 -6.09 1.74
N LEU A 48 -4.57 -6.93 1.04
CA LEU A 48 -5.10 -7.73 -0.05
C LEU A 48 -4.63 -9.18 0.04
N TRP A 49 -5.51 -10.10 -0.32
CA TRP A 49 -5.26 -11.53 -0.35
C TRP A 49 -5.57 -12.08 -1.74
N PHE A 50 -4.53 -12.54 -2.45
CA PHE A 50 -4.65 -13.23 -3.72
C PHE A 50 -4.69 -14.73 -3.51
N CYS A 51 -5.75 -15.38 -3.98
CA CYS A 51 -5.84 -16.84 -4.00
C CYS A 51 -5.00 -17.39 -5.15
N ARG A 52 -4.03 -18.26 -4.85
CA ARG A 52 -3.15 -18.87 -5.87
C ARG A 52 -3.82 -19.97 -6.69
N THR A 53 -4.95 -20.48 -6.22
CA THR A 53 -5.77 -21.46 -6.95
C THR A 53 -6.71 -20.77 -7.94
N CYS A 54 -6.96 -19.47 -7.78
CA CYS A 54 -7.78 -18.74 -8.73
C CYS A 54 -7.05 -18.42 -10.03
N PRO A 55 -7.79 -18.37 -11.16
CA PRO A 55 -7.27 -17.80 -12.39
C PRO A 55 -6.68 -16.40 -12.13
N PRO A 56 -5.65 -15.98 -12.89
CA PRO A 56 -5.01 -14.68 -12.72
C PRO A 56 -5.96 -13.47 -12.87
N GLU A 57 -7.06 -13.63 -13.59
CA GLU A 57 -8.10 -12.60 -13.78
C GLU A 57 -8.96 -12.36 -12.53
N GLU A 58 -8.95 -13.27 -11.55
CA GLU A 58 -9.77 -13.14 -10.35
C GLU A 58 -9.24 -12.02 -9.45
N ALA A 59 -10.13 -11.11 -9.05
CA ALA A 59 -9.78 -10.02 -8.17
C ALA A 59 -9.32 -10.52 -6.78
N PRO A 60 -8.35 -9.83 -6.14
CA PRO A 60 -7.99 -10.13 -4.76
C PRO A 60 -9.13 -9.77 -3.81
N THR A 61 -9.14 -10.41 -2.63
CA THR A 61 -9.99 -9.97 -1.51
C THR A 61 -9.29 -8.81 -0.80
N TYR A 62 -10.03 -7.75 -0.47
CA TYR A 62 -9.50 -6.59 0.26
C TYR A 62 -9.98 -6.55 1.70
N GLY A 63 -9.13 -6.05 2.59
CA GLY A 63 -9.41 -5.85 4.00
C GLY A 63 -8.92 -4.49 4.48
N PRO A 64 -9.81 -3.59 4.95
CA PRO A 64 -11.27 -3.67 4.83
C PRO A 64 -11.74 -3.74 3.36
N PRO A 65 -12.99 -4.18 3.09
CA PRO A 65 -13.55 -4.17 1.75
C PRO A 65 -13.47 -2.78 1.11
N LEU A 66 -13.26 -2.73 -0.21
CA LEU A 66 -13.30 -1.47 -0.94
C LEU A 66 -14.75 -0.96 -1.00
N GLY A 67 -14.99 0.21 -0.42
CA GLY A 67 -16.25 0.95 -0.58
C GLY A 67 -16.20 1.95 -1.74
N GLU A 68 -17.29 2.68 -1.97
CA GLU A 68 -17.44 3.64 -3.07
C GLU A 68 -16.37 4.75 -3.10
N HIS A 69 -15.82 5.10 -1.93
CA HIS A 69 -14.75 6.11 -1.81
C HIS A 69 -13.34 5.53 -1.91
N CYS A 70 -13.20 4.22 -2.16
CA CYS A 70 -11.91 3.56 -2.22
C CYS A 70 -11.41 3.47 -3.66
N THR A 71 -10.14 3.85 -3.87
CA THR A 71 -9.44 3.63 -5.14
C THR A 71 -8.08 3.04 -4.82
N ALA A 72 -7.92 1.76 -5.09
CA ALA A 72 -6.65 1.06 -4.97
C ALA A 72 -5.69 1.55 -6.04
N ILE A 73 -4.48 1.96 -5.63
CA ILE A 73 -3.44 2.44 -6.52
C ILE A 73 -2.60 1.24 -6.95
N TRP A 74 -2.88 0.72 -8.14
CA TRP A 74 -2.14 -0.40 -8.74
C TRP A 74 -0.96 0.08 -9.59
N GLY A 75 0.13 -0.68 -9.56
CA GLY A 75 1.36 -0.36 -10.29
C GLY A 75 2.44 0.28 -9.41
N PRO A 76 3.63 0.56 -9.97
CA PRO A 76 4.70 1.20 -9.23
C PRO A 76 4.22 2.58 -8.77
N ALA A 77 4.36 2.86 -7.47
CA ALA A 77 4.09 4.19 -6.94
C ALA A 77 4.99 5.19 -7.66
N SER A 78 4.41 5.99 -8.56
CA SER A 78 5.10 7.12 -9.15
C SER A 78 5.35 8.12 -8.03
N LYS A 79 6.55 8.10 -7.45
CA LYS A 79 6.97 9.16 -6.53
C LYS A 79 6.97 10.46 -7.32
N ARG A 80 6.00 11.34 -7.08
CA ARG A 80 6.20 12.76 -7.35
C ARG A 80 7.20 13.23 -6.30
N ILE A 81 8.48 13.21 -6.64
CA ILE A 81 9.46 14.09 -6.00
C ILE A 81 8.86 15.49 -6.16
N SER A 82 8.48 16.12 -5.04
CA SER A 82 8.05 17.51 -5.07
C SER A 82 9.16 18.29 -5.74
N SER A 83 8.90 18.84 -6.92
CA SER A 83 9.77 19.84 -7.52
C SER A 83 9.70 21.05 -6.60
N ALA A 84 10.56 21.10 -5.58
CA ALA A 84 11.01 22.41 -5.13
C ALA A 84 11.57 23.09 -6.38
N ALA A 85 11.09 24.30 -6.68
CA ALA A 85 11.74 25.11 -7.69
C ALA A 85 13.24 25.11 -7.36
N PRO A 86 14.14 24.89 -8.35
CA PRO A 86 15.56 25.10 -8.08
C PRO A 86 15.70 26.50 -7.49
N GLU A 87 16.35 26.63 -6.34
CA GLU A 87 16.79 27.95 -5.90
C GLU A 87 17.53 28.59 -7.08
N PRO A 88 17.29 29.87 -7.40
CA PRO A 88 18.03 30.53 -8.45
C PRO A 88 19.52 30.36 -8.16
N GLU A 89 20.29 29.89 -9.14
CA GLU A 89 21.73 29.71 -9.01
C GLU A 89 22.34 30.99 -8.47
N ARG A 90 22.79 30.97 -7.20
CA ARG A 90 23.56 32.07 -6.63
C ARG A 90 24.95 31.99 -7.28
N PRO A 91 25.39 33.00 -8.05
CA PRO A 91 26.71 32.97 -8.64
C PRO A 91 27.75 32.78 -7.54
N TYR A 92 28.65 31.81 -7.73
CA TYR A 92 29.77 31.64 -6.82
C TYR A 92 30.74 32.82 -7.03
N VAL A 93 30.74 33.76 -6.09
CA VAL A 93 31.70 34.86 -6.05
C VAL A 93 32.93 34.37 -5.30
N MET A 94 34.05 34.23 -6.00
CA MET A 94 35.34 33.95 -5.37
C MET A 94 35.67 35.07 -4.38
N PRO A 95 35.97 34.77 -3.11
CA PRO A 95 36.43 35.79 -2.18
C PRO A 95 37.78 36.34 -2.66
N GLU A 96 37.96 37.65 -2.51
CA GLU A 96 39.23 38.30 -2.84
C GLU A 96 40.35 37.72 -1.97
N PRO A 97 41.54 37.45 -2.55
CA PRO A 97 42.67 36.97 -1.77
C PRO A 97 43.06 38.01 -0.72
N PRO A 98 43.49 37.59 0.47
CA PRO A 98 43.93 38.54 1.50
C PRO A 98 45.16 39.32 1.00
N ASP A 99 45.15 40.62 1.23
CA ASP A 99 46.33 41.47 1.03
C ASP A 99 47.50 40.95 1.88
N LEU A 100 48.66 40.76 1.25
CA LEU A 100 49.91 40.34 1.90
C LEU A 100 50.48 41.42 2.81
#